data_AF-A0A920M8R1-F1
#
_entry.id   AF-A0A920M8R1-F1
#
_cell.length_a   1.000
_cell.length_b   1.000
_cell.length_c   1.000
_cell.angle_alpha   90.00
_cell.angle_beta   90.00
_cell.angle_gamma   90.00
#
_symmetry.space_group_name_H-M   'P 1'
#
loop_
_entity.id
_entity.type
_entity.pdbx_description
1 polymer ?
#
loop_
_entity_poly.entity_id
_entity_poly.type
_entity_poly.pdbx_seq_one_letter_code
_entity_poly.pdbx_strand_id
1 'polypeptide(L)'
;MNEKQKPLDDFFIGGMIPTCISSDREAAASVNRKTLSMYVGLPNYRNYWKSVGYESEMERIEVALSKKNYASLPSLMTDKWLEDVSLFGSASEVREGIEKWYETGLETPILVPSSTDGGQFKAFEELFDLFT
;
A
#
# COMPACT_ATOMS: atom_id res chain seq x y z
N MET A 1 -22.37 13.13 -1.45
CA MET A 1 -21.74 14.34 -0.90
C MET A 1 -22.71 15.49 -1.13
N ASN A 2 -23.13 16.20 -0.08
CA ASN A 2 -24.06 17.32 -0.26
C ASN A 2 -23.29 18.52 -0.83
N GLU A 3 -23.92 19.41 -1.59
CA GLU A 3 -23.24 20.57 -2.24
C GLU A 3 -22.38 21.42 -1.27
N LYS A 4 -22.72 21.43 0.02
CA LYS A 4 -21.97 22.12 1.09
C LYS A 4 -20.68 21.41 1.54
N GLN A 5 -20.33 20.26 0.96
CA GLN A 5 -19.17 19.45 1.31
C GLN A 5 -18.21 19.27 0.12
N LYS A 6 -18.42 19.98 -0.98
CA LYS A 6 -17.47 19.94 -2.10
C LYS A 6 -16.15 20.60 -1.63
N PRO A 7 -15.00 19.93 -1.81
CA PRO A 7 -13.72 20.57 -1.58
C PRO A 7 -13.62 21.86 -2.41
N LEU A 8 -12.88 22.84 -1.91
CA LEU A 8 -12.52 24.02 -2.70
C LEU A 8 -11.78 23.57 -3.97
N ASP A 9 -11.85 24.37 -5.03
CA ASP A 9 -11.22 24.02 -6.31
C ASP A 9 -9.67 23.93 -6.20
N ASP A 10 -9.08 24.42 -5.11
CA ASP A 10 -7.65 24.34 -4.75
C ASP A 10 -7.35 23.34 -3.60
N PHE A 11 -8.31 22.49 -3.26
CA PHE A 11 -8.14 21.52 -2.18
C PHE A 11 -7.14 20.42 -2.57
N PHE A 12 -6.02 20.37 -1.85
CA PHE A 12 -4.97 19.38 -2.08
C PHE A 12 -5.38 17.97 -1.63
N ILE A 13 -5.35 17.00 -2.56
CA ILE A 13 -5.58 15.58 -2.28
C ILE A 13 -4.28 14.80 -2.46
N GLY A 14 -3.66 14.45 -1.33
CA GLY A 14 -2.44 13.63 -1.27
C GLY A 14 -2.70 12.24 -0.70
N GLY A 15 -2.08 11.21 -1.31
CA GLY A 15 -2.22 9.81 -0.90
C GLY A 15 -0.86 9.16 -0.70
N MET A 16 -0.54 8.75 0.54
CA MET A 16 0.72 8.06 0.84
C MET A 16 0.62 6.59 0.47
N ILE A 17 1.50 6.14 -0.42
CA ILE A 17 1.47 4.79 -0.99
C ILE A 17 2.80 4.09 -0.71
N PRO A 18 2.82 3.04 0.13
CA PRO A 18 4.01 2.20 0.31
C PRO A 18 4.48 1.68 -1.04
N THR A 19 5.76 1.89 -1.35
CA THR A 19 6.31 1.61 -2.68
C THR A 19 7.61 0.82 -2.55
N CYS A 20 7.75 -0.30 -3.27
CA CYS A 20 8.99 -1.07 -3.29
C CYS A 20 9.33 -1.50 -4.73
N ILE A 21 10.43 -1.00 -5.28
CA ILE A 21 10.83 -1.26 -6.67
C ILE A 21 11.87 -2.39 -6.67
N SER A 22 11.61 -3.46 -7.41
CA SER A 22 12.56 -4.57 -7.58
C SER A 22 12.24 -5.38 -8.83
N SER A 23 13.25 -6.02 -9.44
CA SER A 23 13.02 -7.03 -10.46
C SER A 23 12.49 -8.35 -9.86
N ASP A 24 12.66 -8.56 -8.56
CA ASP A 24 12.01 -9.64 -7.81
C ASP A 24 10.71 -9.11 -7.19
N ARG A 25 9.61 -9.37 -7.89
CA ARG A 25 8.27 -8.93 -7.48
C ARG A 25 7.84 -9.51 -6.13
N GLU A 26 8.20 -10.76 -5.83
CA GLU A 26 7.81 -11.41 -4.57
C GLU A 26 8.58 -10.82 -3.38
N ALA A 27 9.86 -10.50 -3.57
CA ALA A 27 10.65 -9.80 -2.57
C ALA A 27 10.08 -8.41 -2.28
N ALA A 28 9.74 -7.64 -3.31
CA ALA A 28 9.11 -6.32 -3.15
C ALA A 28 7.76 -6.40 -2.43
N ALA A 29 6.93 -7.38 -2.79
CA ALA A 29 5.66 -7.63 -2.12
C ALA A 29 5.85 -7.97 -0.63
N SER A 30 6.88 -8.77 -0.31
CA SER A 30 7.22 -9.14 1.06
C SER A 30 7.63 -7.93 1.92
N VAL A 31 8.37 -6.98 1.34
CA VAL A 31 8.71 -5.71 2.00
C VAL A 31 7.44 -4.93 2.33
N ASN A 32 6.54 -4.75 1.37
CA ASN A 32 5.28 -4.03 1.63
C ASN A 32 4.39 -4.72 2.66
N ARG A 33 4.28 -6.05 2.66
CA ARG A 33 3.55 -6.80 3.70
C ARG A 33 4.12 -6.57 5.10
N LYS A 34 5.45 -6.52 5.22
CA LYS A 34 6.11 -6.20 6.48
C LYS A 34 5.75 -4.79 6.94
N THR A 35 5.78 -3.81 6.04
CA THR A 35 5.37 -2.42 6.32
C THR A 35 3.90 -2.35 6.76
N LEU A 36 3.01 -3.07 6.09
CA LEU A 36 1.56 -3.04 6.35
C LEU A 36 1.12 -3.88 7.56
N SER A 37 2.00 -4.71 8.13
CA SER A 37 1.70 -5.55 9.30
C SER A 37 1.25 -4.74 10.53
N MET A 38 1.79 -3.54 10.72
CA MET A 38 1.33 -2.65 11.79
C MET A 38 -0.11 -2.20 11.57
N TYR A 39 -0.46 -1.79 10.34
CA TYR A 39 -1.76 -1.23 10.02
C TYR A 39 -2.89 -2.26 10.11
N VAL A 40 -2.67 -3.48 9.61
CA VAL A 40 -3.64 -4.57 9.79
C VAL A 40 -3.82 -4.96 11.25
N GLY A 41 -2.86 -4.62 12.13
CA GLY A 41 -2.98 -4.74 13.58
C GLY A 41 -3.99 -3.78 14.21
N LEU A 42 -4.33 -2.67 13.55
CA LEU A 42 -5.20 -1.62 14.07
C LEU A 42 -6.68 -1.82 13.68
N PRO A 43 -7.64 -1.81 14.63
CA PRO A 43 -9.05 -2.06 14.34
C PRO A 43 -9.70 -1.09 13.35
N ASN A 44 -9.33 0.19 13.38
CA ASN A 44 -9.90 1.20 12.49
C ASN A 44 -9.54 0.94 11.02
N TYR A 45 -8.31 0.50 10.74
CA TYR A 45 -7.87 0.15 9.39
C TYR A 45 -8.58 -1.10 8.89
N ARG A 46 -8.67 -2.14 9.72
CA ARG A 46 -9.42 -3.35 9.36
C ARG A 46 -10.89 -3.06 9.07
N ASN A 47 -11.56 -2.29 9.93
CA ASN A 47 -12.97 -1.94 9.74
C ASN A 47 -13.19 -1.19 8.42
N TYR A 48 -12.27 -0.30 8.03
CA TYR A 48 -12.30 0.34 6.73
C TYR A 48 -12.17 -0.68 5.59
N TRP A 49 -11.17 -1.55 5.61
CA TRP A 49 -10.98 -2.55 4.55
C TRP A 49 -12.14 -3.55 4.44
N LYS A 50 -12.75 -3.95 5.57
CA LYS A 50 -14.00 -4.72 5.58
C LYS A 50 -15.11 -3.99 4.81
N SER A 51 -15.27 -2.69 5.06
CA SER A 51 -16.33 -1.89 4.41
C SER A 51 -16.16 -1.71 2.90
N VAL A 52 -14.97 -1.97 2.36
CA VAL A 52 -14.65 -1.84 0.93
C VAL A 52 -14.35 -3.18 0.23
N GLY A 53 -14.75 -4.30 0.83
CA GLY A 53 -14.77 -5.62 0.17
C GLY A 53 -13.72 -6.64 0.62
N TYR A 54 -12.88 -6.30 1.61
CA TYR A 54 -11.83 -7.20 2.13
C TYR A 54 -12.21 -7.86 3.46
N GLU A 55 -13.50 -8.19 3.64
CA GLU A 55 -14.00 -8.72 4.91
C GLU A 55 -13.30 -10.01 5.33
N SER A 56 -13.24 -10.97 4.41
CA SER A 56 -12.65 -12.29 4.67
C SER A 56 -11.17 -12.22 5.04
N GLU A 57 -10.38 -11.39 4.35
CA GLU A 57 -8.98 -11.10 4.66
C GLU A 57 -8.83 -10.58 6.10
N MET A 58 -9.62 -9.57 6.45
CA MET A 58 -9.52 -8.91 7.75
C MET A 58 -9.99 -9.79 8.90
N GLU A 59 -11.00 -10.63 8.69
CA GLU A 59 -11.43 -11.63 9.69
C GLU A 59 -10.35 -12.69 9.95
N ARG A 60 -9.67 -13.19 8.90
CA ARG A 60 -8.54 -14.12 9.09
C ARG A 60 -7.42 -13.47 9.89
N ILE A 61 -7.12 -12.19 9.62
CA ILE A 61 -6.15 -11.40 10.38
C ILE A 61 -6.59 -11.26 11.83
N GLU A 62 -7.85 -10.97 12.12
CA GLU A 62 -8.38 -10.88 13.48
C GLU A 62 -8.25 -12.20 14.24
N VAL A 63 -8.51 -13.33 13.59
CA VAL A 63 -8.28 -14.65 14.17
C VAL A 63 -6.81 -14.84 14.53
N ALA A 64 -5.87 -14.47 13.65
CA ALA A 64 -4.44 -14.56 13.93
C ALA A 64 -4.02 -13.64 15.10
N LEU A 65 -4.52 -12.40 15.13
CA LEU A 65 -4.25 -11.43 16.20
C LEU A 65 -4.79 -11.92 17.56
N SER A 66 -6.00 -12.51 17.58
CA SER A 66 -6.59 -13.07 18.81
C SER A 66 -5.72 -14.17 19.44
N LYS A 67 -4.97 -14.90 18.60
CA LYS A 67 -4.04 -15.96 18.98
C LYS A 67 -2.61 -15.46 19.20
N LYS A 68 -2.37 -14.14 19.08
CA LYS A 68 -1.04 -13.50 19.10
C LYS A 68 -0.07 -14.08 18.06
N ASN A 69 -0.61 -14.60 16.95
CA ASN A 69 0.17 -15.15 15.85
C ASN A 69 0.57 -14.06 14.85
N TYR A 70 1.44 -13.14 15.28
CA TYR A 70 1.85 -12.01 14.44
C TYR A 70 2.69 -12.44 13.22
N ALA A 71 3.41 -13.56 13.35
CA ALA A 71 4.26 -14.09 12.27
C ALA A 71 3.46 -14.52 11.03
N SER A 72 2.18 -14.89 11.18
CA SER A 72 1.35 -15.29 10.04
C SER A 72 0.70 -14.11 9.30
N LEU A 73 0.77 -12.88 9.83
CA LEU A 73 0.06 -11.74 9.25
C LEU A 73 0.45 -11.48 7.78
N PRO A 74 1.74 -11.49 7.39
CA PRO A 74 2.11 -11.27 5.99
C PRO A 74 1.44 -12.25 5.03
N SER A 75 1.35 -13.53 5.38
CA SER A 75 0.70 -14.55 4.53
C SER A 75 -0.81 -14.40 4.39
N LEU A 76 -1.46 -13.62 5.26
CA LEU A 76 -2.90 -13.37 5.21
C LEU A 76 -3.24 -12.14 4.36
N MET A 77 -2.24 -11.32 4.01
CA MET A 77 -2.35 -10.20 3.09
C MET A 77 -2.27 -10.73 1.66
N THR A 78 -3.44 -10.93 1.03
CA THR A 78 -3.56 -11.43 -0.34
C THR A 78 -2.86 -10.48 -1.32
N ASP A 79 -2.36 -11.01 -2.43
CA ASP A 79 -1.75 -10.17 -3.49
C ASP A 79 -2.72 -9.10 -3.97
N LYS A 80 -3.99 -9.48 -4.16
CA LYS A 80 -5.04 -8.55 -4.59
C LYS A 80 -5.23 -7.39 -3.61
N TRP A 81 -5.30 -7.66 -2.31
CA TRP A 81 -5.39 -6.60 -1.31
C TRP A 81 -4.14 -5.72 -1.31
N LEU A 82 -2.95 -6.34 -1.41
CA LEU A 82 -1.68 -5.64 -1.38
C LEU A 82 -1.51 -4.69 -2.58
N GLU A 83 -1.95 -5.11 -3.77
CA GLU A 83 -1.97 -4.31 -5.01
C GLU A 83 -2.92 -3.11 -4.91
N ASP A 84 -4.02 -3.23 -4.18
CA ASP A 84 -4.98 -2.12 -4.01
C ASP A 84 -4.54 -1.08 -2.98
N VAL A 85 -3.57 -1.40 -2.11
CA VAL A 85 -3.14 -0.51 -1.01
C VAL A 85 -1.66 -0.13 -1.07
N SER A 86 -0.91 -0.61 -2.05
CA SER A 86 0.52 -0.36 -2.19
C SER A 86 1.01 -0.52 -3.63
N LEU A 87 2.26 -0.14 -3.89
CA LEU A 87 2.95 -0.32 -5.17
C LEU A 87 4.17 -1.21 -4.97
N PHE A 88 4.33 -2.25 -5.78
CA PHE A 88 5.51 -3.11 -5.71
C PHE A 88 5.77 -3.83 -7.04
N GLY A 89 7.03 -4.17 -7.28
CA GLY A 89 7.46 -4.89 -8.48
C GLY A 89 8.41 -4.09 -9.33
N SER A 90 8.46 -4.41 -10.63
CA SER A 90 9.37 -3.78 -11.57
C SER A 90 9.07 -2.28 -11.74
N ALA A 91 10.04 -1.54 -12.28
CA ALA A 91 9.87 -0.13 -12.60
C ALA A 91 8.66 0.13 -13.53
N SER A 92 8.36 -0.77 -14.47
CA SER A 92 7.16 -0.67 -15.30
C SER A 92 5.88 -0.87 -14.50
N GLU A 93 5.81 -1.89 -13.64
CA GLU A 93 4.63 -2.16 -12.83
C GLU A 93 4.34 -1.02 -11.85
N VAL A 94 5.37 -0.43 -11.24
CA VAL A 94 5.20 0.72 -10.34
C VAL A 94 4.69 1.95 -11.08
N ARG A 95 5.21 2.25 -12.28
CA ARG A 95 4.67 3.35 -13.11
C ARG A 95 3.22 3.12 -13.51
N GLU A 96 2.89 1.91 -13.98
CA GLU A 96 1.49 1.55 -14.30
C GLU A 96 0.57 1.66 -13.08
N GLY A 97 1.05 1.27 -11.90
CA GLY A 97 0.30 1.42 -10.67
C GLY A 97 0.08 2.88 -10.28
N ILE A 98 1.05 3.76 -10.50
CA ILE A 98 0.90 5.21 -10.29
C ILE A 98 -0.20 5.77 -11.20
N GLU A 99 -0.23 5.38 -12.48
CA GLU A 99 -1.30 5.78 -13.41
C GLU A 99 -2.68 5.32 -12.92
N LYS A 100 -2.81 4.09 -12.42
CA LYS A 100 -4.07 3.61 -11.82
C LYS A 100 -4.52 4.45 -10.63
N TRP A 101 -3.59 4.94 -9.81
CA TRP A 101 -3.93 5.86 -8.72
C TRP A 101 -4.46 7.20 -9.25
N TYR A 102 -3.84 7.76 -10.28
CA TYR A 102 -4.35 8.96 -10.95
C TYR A 102 -5.77 8.74 -11.53
N GLU A 103 -6.03 7.58 -12.13
CA GLU A 103 -7.36 7.21 -12.65
C GLU A 103 -8.45 7.16 -11.57
N THR A 104 -8.10 6.96 -10.30
CA THR A 104 -9.06 7.03 -9.18
C THR A 104 -9.47 8.46 -8.80
N GLY A 105 -8.83 9.48 -9.39
CA GLY A 105 -8.99 10.88 -9.03
C GLY A 105 -8.05 11.36 -7.93
N LEU A 106 -7.03 10.58 -7.56
CA LEU A 106 -5.97 11.04 -6.67
C LEU A 106 -5.05 12.00 -7.42
N GLU A 107 -4.93 13.24 -6.96
CA GLU A 107 -4.14 14.26 -7.66
C GLU A 107 -2.65 14.21 -7.32
N THR A 108 -2.30 13.85 -6.08
CA THR A 108 -0.90 13.78 -5.65
C THR A 108 -0.57 12.45 -4.96
N PRO A 109 -0.17 11.42 -5.73
CA PRO A 109 0.46 10.22 -5.19
C PRO A 109 1.78 10.57 -4.47
N ILE A 110 1.89 10.19 -3.20
CA ILE A 110 3.10 10.36 -2.38
C ILE A 110 3.72 8.98 -2.18
N LEU A 111 4.80 8.71 -2.91
CA LEU A 111 5.48 7.41 -2.87
C LEU A 111 6.34 7.32 -1.60
N VAL A 112 6.10 6.28 -0.79
CA VAL A 112 6.83 6.02 0.46
C VAL A 112 7.77 4.83 0.21
N PRO A 113 9.03 5.07 -0.20
CA PRO A 113 9.87 4.02 -0.74
C PRO A 113 10.48 3.14 0.35
N SER A 114 10.55 1.84 0.07
CA SER A 114 11.35 0.84 0.78
C SER A 114 12.13 0.01 -0.24
N SER A 115 13.30 -0.51 0.15
CA SER A 115 14.17 -1.27 -0.75
C SER A 115 14.26 -2.73 -0.30
N THR A 116 14.42 -3.64 -1.26
CA THR A 116 14.78 -5.04 -1.00
C THR A 116 16.26 -5.18 -0.64
N ASP A 117 17.09 -4.23 -1.09
CA ASP A 117 18.55 -4.36 -1.15
C ASP A 117 19.27 -3.42 -0.18
N GLY A 118 18.54 -2.56 0.53
CA GLY A 118 19.15 -1.59 1.43
C GLY A 118 18.19 -0.81 2.32
N GLY A 119 18.75 0.21 2.98
CA GLY A 119 18.01 1.14 3.82
C GLY A 119 17.34 2.26 3.02
N GLN A 120 16.84 3.27 3.75
CA GLN A 120 16.03 4.34 3.17
C GLN A 120 16.72 5.11 2.03
N PHE A 121 18.03 5.37 2.12
CA PHE A 121 18.77 6.04 1.04
C PHE A 121 18.76 5.25 -0.28
N LYS A 122 18.91 3.93 -0.21
CA LYS A 122 18.85 3.07 -1.39
C LYS A 122 17.46 3.09 -2.02
N ALA A 123 16.43 3.07 -1.19
CA ALA A 123 15.04 3.17 -1.64
C ALA A 123 14.76 4.52 -2.34
N PHE A 124 15.38 5.62 -1.90
CA PHE A 124 15.30 6.91 -2.59
C PHE A 124 16.03 6.91 -3.93
N GLU A 125 17.23 6.30 -4.02
CA GLU A 125 17.93 6.13 -5.29
C GLU A 125 17.09 5.36 -6.31
N GLU A 126 16.55 4.20 -5.92
CA GLU A 126 15.67 3.37 -6.77
C GLU A 126 14.42 4.14 -7.24
N LEU A 127 13.87 4.99 -6.36
CA LEU A 127 12.73 5.83 -6.69
C LEU A 127 13.11 6.95 -7.67
N PHE A 128 14.28 7.58 -7.52
CA PHE A 128 14.72 8.62 -8.44
C PHE A 128 15.04 8.04 -9.82
N ASP A 129 15.67 6.87 -9.88
CA ASP A 129 15.93 6.12 -11.12
C ASP A 129 14.65 5.76 -11.89
N LEU A 130 13.49 5.74 -11.20
CA LEU A 130 12.19 5.54 -11.84
C LEU A 130 11.82 6.69 -12.80
N PHE A 131 12.32 7.90 -12.57
CA PHE A 131 11.91 9.13 -13.28
C PHE A 131 13.01 9.75 -14.14
N THR A 132 14.18 9.12 -14.23
CA THR A 132 15.27 9.49 -15.13
C THR A 132 15.27 8.65 -16.39
#